data_AF-G3IFH7-F1
#
_entry.id   AF-G3IFH7-F1
#
_cell.length_a   1.000
_cell.length_b   1.000
_cell.length_c   1.000
_cell.angle_alpha   90.00
_cell.angle_beta   90.00
_cell.angle_gamma   90.00
#
_symmetry.space_group_name_H-M   'P 1'
#
loop_
_entity.id
_entity.type
_entity.pdbx_description
1 polymer ?
#
loop_
_entity_poly.entity_id
_entity_poly.type
_entity_poly.pdbx_seq_one_letter_code
_entity_poly.pdbx_strand_id
1 'polypeptide(L)'
;MTEADVNLKAYPLADAHLTKKLLDLVQQSCNYKQLRKGANEATKTLNRGISEFIVMAANAEPLEIILHLSLLCEDKNVPYIFVRSKQA
;
A
#
# COMPACT_ATOMS: atom_id res chain seq x y z
N MET A 1 -2.53 12.06 -21.87
CA MET A 1 -2.23 11.83 -20.44
C MET A 1 -2.82 10.48 -20.12
N THR A 2 -2.04 9.42 -20.33
CA THR A 2 -2.55 8.05 -20.37
C THR A 2 -2.97 7.63 -18.97
N GLU A 3 -4.26 7.34 -18.80
CA GLU A 3 -4.75 6.51 -17.72
C GLU A 3 -4.06 5.15 -17.86
N ALA A 4 -2.89 5.00 -17.23
CA ALA A 4 -2.21 3.71 -17.18
C ALA A 4 -3.19 2.72 -16.56
N ASP A 5 -3.45 1.62 -17.27
CA ASP A 5 -4.38 0.55 -16.93
C ASP A 5 -4.31 0.19 -15.45
N VAL A 6 -5.15 0.83 -14.64
CA VAL A 6 -5.21 0.50 -13.21
C VAL A 6 -5.94 -0.82 -13.13
N ASN A 7 -5.22 -1.86 -12.69
CA ASN A 7 -5.78 -3.20 -12.59
C ASN A 7 -7.02 -3.18 -11.69
N LEU A 8 -8.15 -3.73 -12.18
CA LEU A 8 -9.43 -3.75 -11.47
C LEU A 8 -9.35 -4.42 -10.09
N LYS A 9 -8.33 -5.28 -9.87
CA LYS A 9 -8.08 -5.93 -8.58
C LYS A 9 -7.49 -4.98 -7.51
N ALA A 10 -7.00 -3.80 -7.90
CA ALA A 10 -6.43 -2.80 -6.99
C ALA A 10 -7.54 -1.91 -6.41
N TYR A 11 -8.26 -2.43 -5.40
CA TYR A 11 -9.32 -1.72 -4.69
C TYR A 11 -9.07 -1.78 -3.17
N PRO A 12 -9.29 -0.68 -2.41
CA PRO A 12 -9.69 0.66 -2.84
C PRO A 12 -8.52 1.49 -3.39
N LEU A 13 -8.78 2.29 -4.43
CA LEU A 13 -7.78 3.18 -5.05
C LEU A 13 -7.92 4.61 -4.53
N ALA A 14 -6.80 5.21 -4.10
CA ALA A 14 -6.74 6.60 -3.66
C ALA A 14 -6.99 7.59 -4.81
N ASP A 15 -7.71 8.68 -4.52
CA ASP A 15 -7.79 9.83 -5.40
C ASP A 15 -6.44 10.58 -5.45
N ALA A 16 -6.29 11.56 -6.35
CA ALA A 16 -5.03 12.27 -6.52
C ALA A 16 -4.62 13.08 -5.28
N HIS A 17 -5.59 13.67 -4.57
CA HIS A 17 -5.34 14.50 -3.40
C HIS A 17 -4.93 13.66 -2.18
N LEU A 18 -5.61 12.54 -1.93
CA LEU A 18 -5.26 11.57 -0.90
C LEU A 18 -3.94 10.89 -1.23
N THR A 19 -3.69 10.54 -2.50
CA THR A 19 -2.38 9.97 -2.92
C THR A 19 -1.24 10.87 -2.48
N LYS A 20 -1.32 12.18 -2.72
CA LYS A 20 -0.29 13.12 -2.29
C LYS A 20 -0.09 13.12 -0.76
N LYS A 21 -1.19 13.18 0.01
CA LYS A 21 -1.13 13.12 1.48
C LYS A 21 -0.52 11.82 1.99
N LEU A 22 -0.84 10.69 1.35
CA LEU A 22 -0.29 9.38 1.69
C LEU A 22 1.21 9.31 1.40
N LEU A 23 1.67 9.86 0.28
CA LEU A 23 3.10 9.91 -0.05
C LEU A 23 3.86 10.82 0.92
N ASP A 24 3.30 11.97 1.28
CA ASP A 24 3.88 12.87 2.29
C ASP A 24 3.99 12.15 3.66
N LEU A 25 2.96 11.41 4.07
CA LEU A 25 2.97 10.60 5.29
C LEU A 25 4.04 9.51 5.23
N VAL A 26 4.12 8.74 4.13
CA VAL A 26 5.12 7.69 3.93
C VAL A 26 6.54 8.28 4.00
N GLN A 27 6.76 9.46 3.42
CA GLN A 27 8.05 10.15 3.48
C GLN A 27 8.41 10.56 4.92
N GLN A 28 7.45 11.08 5.68
CA GLN A 28 7.64 11.40 7.10
C GLN A 28 7.97 10.14 7.92
N SER A 29 7.22 9.06 7.77
CA SER A 29 7.47 7.78 8.45
C SER A 29 8.83 7.17 8.07
N CYS A 30 9.31 7.42 6.85
CA CYS A 30 10.65 7.03 6.42
C CYS A 30 11.72 7.80 7.22
N ASN A 31 11.56 9.11 7.40
CA ASN A 31 12.48 9.94 8.18
C ASN A 31 12.51 9.54 9.66
N TYR A 32 11.37 9.15 10.23
CA TYR A 32 11.26 8.65 11.60
C TYR A 32 11.67 7.18 11.77
N LYS A 33 12.09 6.50 10.70
CA LYS A 33 12.47 5.06 10.70
C LYS A 33 11.35 4.11 11.17
N GLN A 34 10.09 4.53 11.01
CA GLN A 34 8.91 3.72 11.33
C GLN A 34 8.36 2.94 10.14
N LEU A 35 8.83 3.26 8.93
CA LEU A 35 8.37 2.63 7.70
C LEU A 35 9.02 1.25 7.47
N ARG A 36 8.20 0.25 7.17
CA ARG A 36 8.63 -1.06 6.64
C ARG A 36 8.25 -1.15 5.17
N LYS A 37 9.18 -1.62 4.33
CA LYS A 37 9.03 -1.61 2.86
C LYS A 37 9.07 -3.04 2.32
N GLY A 38 8.20 -3.31 1.35
CA GLY A 38 8.13 -4.60 0.64
C GLY A 38 7.07 -5.55 1.20
N ALA A 39 6.59 -6.46 0.34
CA ALA A 39 5.48 -7.36 0.67
C ALA A 39 5.79 -8.27 1.86
N ASN A 40 6.96 -8.91 1.89
CA ASN A 40 7.35 -9.81 2.98
C ASN A 40 7.41 -9.13 4.35
N GLU A 41 7.89 -7.89 4.40
CA GLU A 41 7.96 -7.13 5.66
C GLU A 41 6.57 -6.67 6.09
N ALA A 42 5.70 -6.26 5.15
CA ALA A 42 4.30 -5.96 5.42
C ALA A 42 3.56 -7.17 6.00
N THR A 43 3.74 -8.36 5.44
CA THR A 43 3.15 -9.61 5.97
C THR A 43 3.63 -9.91 7.39
N LYS A 44 4.93 -9.71 7.68
CA LYS A 44 5.48 -9.89 9.03
C LYS A 44 4.89 -8.89 10.03
N THR A 45 4.76 -7.61 9.67
CA THR A 45 4.23 -6.58 10.57
C THR A 45 2.74 -6.76 10.83
N LEU A 46 1.97 -7.16 9.82
CA LEU A 46 0.56 -7.51 9.95
C LEU A 46 0.37 -8.71 10.89
N ASN A 47 1.13 -9.79 10.70
CA ASN A 47 1.05 -10.96 11.57
C ASN A 47 1.45 -10.68 13.02
N ARG A 48 2.37 -9.74 13.24
CA ARG A 48 2.79 -9.28 14.58
C ARG A 48 1.82 -8.28 15.21
N GLY A 49 0.81 -7.79 14.48
CA GLY A 49 -0.15 -6.80 14.99
C GLY A 49 0.46 -5.43 15.27
N ILE A 50 1.60 -5.10 14.64
CA ILE A 50 2.27 -3.79 14.78
C ILE A 50 1.97 -2.85 13.63
N SER A 51 1.33 -3.34 12.56
CA SER A 51 1.02 -2.54 11.38
C SER A 51 -0.27 -1.77 11.60
N GLU A 52 -0.18 -0.44 11.55
CA GLU A 52 -1.36 0.44 11.69
C GLU A 52 -2.04 0.71 10.35
N PHE A 53 -1.27 0.71 9.25
CA PHE A 53 -1.77 1.08 7.94
C PHE A 53 -0.86 0.54 6.82
N ILE A 54 -1.45 0.12 5.70
CA ILE A 54 -0.74 -0.44 4.55
C ILE A 54 -1.01 0.37 3.27
N VAL A 55 0.07 0.77 2.59
CA VAL A 55 0.02 1.40 1.26
C VAL A 55 0.57 0.44 0.22
N MET A 56 -0.22 0.20 -0.83
CA MET A 56 0.13 -0.69 -1.93
C MET A 56 0.17 0.05 -3.27
N ALA A 57 1.04 -0.35 -4.17
CA ALA A 57 1.10 0.23 -5.51
C ALA A 57 0.27 -0.59 -6.50
N ALA A 58 -0.66 0.05 -7.21
CA ALA A 58 -1.52 -0.60 -8.19
C ALA A 58 -0.79 -1.00 -9.48
N ASN A 59 0.37 -0.40 -9.76
CA ASN A 59 1.25 -0.74 -10.89
C ASN A 59 2.34 -1.77 -10.53
N ALA A 60 2.14 -2.55 -9.46
CA ALA A 60 3.03 -3.65 -9.17
C ALA A 60 2.91 -4.74 -10.24
N GLU A 61 4.04 -5.12 -10.85
CA GLU A 61 4.12 -6.21 -11.81
C GLU A 61 4.98 -7.33 -11.25
N PRO A 62 4.44 -8.55 -11.06
CA PRO A 62 3.02 -8.93 -11.11
C PRO A 62 2.23 -8.50 -9.86
N LEU A 63 0.95 -8.14 -10.05
CA LEU A 63 0.09 -7.65 -8.96
C LEU A 63 -0.24 -8.75 -7.95
N GLU A 64 -0.25 -10.00 -8.40
CA GLU A 64 -0.49 -11.21 -7.61
C GLU A 64 0.42 -11.30 -6.37
N ILE A 65 1.61 -10.69 -6.42
CA ILE A 65 2.54 -10.66 -5.28
C ILE A 65 1.94 -9.90 -4.10
N ILE A 66 1.08 -8.90 -4.30
CA ILE A 66 0.55 -8.07 -3.23
C ILE A 66 -0.92 -8.33 -2.89
N LEU A 67 -1.66 -9.08 -3.73
CA LEU A 67 -3.10 -9.34 -3.49
C LEU A 67 -3.39 -10.06 -2.16
N HIS A 68 -2.46 -10.91 -1.70
CA HIS A 68 -2.60 -11.60 -0.41
C HIS A 68 -2.58 -10.64 0.79
N LEU A 69 -2.00 -9.45 0.64
CA LEU A 69 -1.95 -8.45 1.71
C LEU A 69 -3.33 -7.86 1.98
N SER A 70 -4.15 -7.62 0.94
CA SER A 70 -5.51 -7.09 1.12
C SER A 70 -6.37 -8.01 1.99
N LEU A 71 -6.35 -9.32 1.72
CA LEU A 71 -7.06 -10.30 2.54
C LEU A 71 -6.55 -10.33 3.99
N LEU A 72 -5.22 -10.31 4.17
CA LEU A 72 -4.62 -10.31 5.50
C LEU A 72 -4.95 -9.03 6.29
N CYS A 73 -5.08 -7.90 5.60
CA CYS A 73 -5.47 -6.63 6.22
C CYS A 73 -6.92 -6.69 6.72
N GLU A 74 -7.85 -7.30 5.96
CA GLU A 74 -9.24 -7.50 6.38
C GLU A 74 -9.34 -8.41 7.60
N ASP A 75 -8.64 -9.56 7.60
CA ASP A 75 -8.62 -10.49 8.72
C ASP A 75 -8.10 -9.87 10.02
N LYS A 76 -7.14 -8.93 9.90
CA LYS A 76 -6.52 -8.24 11.04
C LYS A 76 -7.16 -6.89 11.35
N ASN A 77 -8.19 -6.49 10.61
CA ASN A 77 -8.83 -5.19 10.72
C ASN A 77 -7.84 -4.01 10.61
N VAL A 78 -6.87 -4.12 9.70
CA VAL A 78 -5.88 -3.08 9.41
C VAL A 78 -6.27 -2.34 8.14
N PRO A 79 -6.38 -1.01 8.15
CA PRO A 79 -6.72 -0.25 6.95
C PRO A 79 -5.63 -0.34 5.88
N TYR A 80 -6.05 -0.46 4.63
CA TYR A 80 -5.16 -0.51 3.47
C TYR A 80 -5.68 0.34 2.32
N ILE A 81 -4.78 0.81 1.46
CA ILE A 81 -5.14 1.55 0.24
C ILE A 81 -4.14 1.34 -0.88
N PHE A 82 -4.64 1.39 -2.12
CA PHE A 82 -3.81 1.38 -3.32
C PHE A 82 -3.52 2.81 -3.80
N VAL A 83 -2.27 3.07 -4.18
CA VAL A 83 -1.84 4.26 -4.91
C VAL A 83 -1.46 3.89 -6.35
N ARG A 84 -1.67 4.80 -7.30
CA ARG A 84 -1.51 4.51 -8.73
C ARG A 84 -0.09 4.10 -9.13
N SER A 85 0.93 4.73 -8.53
CA SER A 85 2.32 4.47 -8.88
C SER A 85 3.17 4.18 -7.65
N LYS A 86 4.07 3.20 -7.82
CA LYS A 86 5.20 2.91 -6.93
C LYS A 86 6.24 4.04 -6.89
N GLN A 87 6.30 4.88 -7.92
CA GLN A 87 7.24 6.01 -7.98
C GLN A 87 6.70 7.17 -7.15
N ALA A 88 7.38 7.43 -6.04
CA ALA A 88 7.30 8.66 -5.26
C ALA A 88 8.53 9.51 -5.59
#